data_AF-A0A2R5LQ93-F1
#
_entry.id   AF-A0A2R5LQ93-F1
#
_cell.length_a   1.000
_cell.length_b   1.000
_cell.length_c   1.000
_cell.angle_alpha   90.00
_cell.angle_beta   90.00
_cell.angle_gamma   90.00
#
_symmetry.space_group_name_H-M   'P 1'
#
loop_
_entity.id
_entity.type
_entity.pdbx_description
1 polymer ?
#
loop_
_entity_poly.entity_id
_entity_poly.type
_entity_poly.pdbx_seq_one_letter_code
_entity_poly.pdbx_strand_id
1 'polypeptide(L)'
;MTPHNLYMLLAERLLLHSDHLTMATYNALYEILTEHISNQILYGKHAEPESHYRLENPMILKVVATLIRQSKGCEELLEVKKLFLSDMTLLCNNNKENRRTVLQMSVWQEWLIAMAYIHPRSSEEQRISDMVYSLFRMLLHHAIKYEYGGWRVWVDTLAIVHSKVSLEEYKLHFAQMYEHYDQRRVDHITDPAVRRQRPISTISGLDRCGSVHETRATTVEQRPTEEQPPDIVQVRDQEDQRRSSTVTFPSIVPSTPSQLPDPVPSEE
;
A
#
# COMPACT_ATOMS: atom_id res chain seq x y z
N MET A 1 27.08 -4.20 11.11
CA MET A 1 26.67 -5.56 10.74
C MET A 1 25.45 -5.43 9.84
N THR A 2 25.64 -5.34 8.53
CA THR A 2 24.51 -5.34 7.56
C THR A 2 23.89 -6.74 7.55
N PRO A 3 22.64 -6.92 8.01
CA PRO A 3 22.08 -8.24 8.20
C PRO A 3 21.60 -8.75 6.85
N HIS A 4 22.38 -9.62 6.22
CA HIS A 4 21.90 -10.39 5.07
C HIS A 4 20.91 -11.42 5.60
N ASN A 5 19.63 -11.03 5.71
CA ASN A 5 18.55 -11.91 6.13
C ASN A 5 18.27 -12.90 4.99
N LEU A 6 18.47 -14.20 5.22
CA LEU A 6 18.27 -15.28 4.24
C LEU A 6 16.95 -15.16 3.47
N TYR A 7 15.85 -14.84 4.17
CA TYR A 7 14.53 -14.72 3.56
C TYR A 7 14.41 -13.50 2.65
N MET A 8 15.01 -12.37 3.04
CA MET A 8 15.06 -11.19 2.16
C MET A 8 15.93 -11.46 0.94
N LEU A 9 17.08 -12.12 1.12
CA LEU A 9 17.95 -12.53 0.02
C LEU A 9 17.23 -13.46 -0.95
N LEU A 10 16.42 -14.41 -0.45
CA LEU A 10 15.61 -15.29 -1.30
C LEU A 10 14.64 -14.49 -2.18
N ALA A 11 13.92 -13.53 -1.60
CA ALA A 11 13.00 -12.67 -2.36
C ALA A 11 13.76 -11.86 -3.42
N GLU A 12 14.86 -11.21 -3.05
CA GLU A 12 15.69 -10.41 -3.96
C GLU A 12 16.21 -11.24 -5.13
N ARG A 13 16.70 -12.46 -4.86
CA ARG A 13 17.25 -13.34 -5.90
C ARG A 13 16.17 -13.85 -6.85
N LEU A 14 14.99 -14.21 -6.36
CA LEU A 14 13.88 -14.65 -7.22
C LEU A 14 13.43 -13.53 -8.17
N LEU A 15 13.39 -12.28 -7.71
CA LEU A 15 13.02 -11.12 -8.52
C LEU A 15 14.04 -10.73 -9.59
N LEU A 16 15.28 -11.27 -9.55
CA LEU A 16 16.25 -11.09 -10.64
C LEU A 16 15.92 -11.95 -11.86
N HIS A 17 15.18 -13.04 -11.67
CA HIS A 17 14.95 -14.06 -12.70
C HIS A 17 13.52 -14.04 -13.27
N SER A 18 12.58 -13.39 -12.60
CA SER A 18 11.20 -13.23 -13.06
C SER A 18 10.69 -11.83 -12.69
N ASP A 19 9.91 -11.23 -13.59
CA ASP A 19 9.26 -9.95 -13.34
C ASP A 19 7.98 -10.08 -12.49
N HIS A 20 7.52 -11.31 -12.24
CA HIS A 20 6.40 -11.60 -11.36
C HIS A 20 6.52 -12.97 -10.67
N LEU A 21 5.81 -13.14 -9.57
CA LEU A 21 5.69 -14.42 -8.88
C LEU A 21 4.81 -15.39 -9.70
N THR A 22 5.42 -16.47 -10.19
CA THR A 22 4.73 -17.53 -10.94
C THR A 22 4.09 -18.56 -10.02
N MET A 23 3.09 -19.28 -10.54
CA MET A 23 2.40 -20.35 -9.83
C MET A 23 3.37 -21.43 -9.32
N ALA A 24 4.31 -21.87 -10.16
CA ALA A 24 5.29 -22.88 -9.79
C ALA A 24 6.23 -22.42 -8.66
N THR A 25 6.66 -21.16 -8.70
CA THR A 25 7.50 -20.59 -7.64
C THR A 25 6.71 -20.46 -6.34
N TYR A 26 5.46 -20.01 -6.42
CA TYR A 26 4.57 -19.95 -5.26
C TYR A 26 4.36 -21.33 -4.63
N ASN A 27 4.06 -22.36 -5.43
CA ASN A 27 3.88 -23.72 -4.93
C ASN A 27 5.14 -24.25 -4.24
N ALA A 28 6.33 -24.04 -4.80
CA ALA A 28 7.58 -24.43 -4.15
C ALA A 28 7.79 -23.71 -2.81
N LEU A 29 7.44 -22.41 -2.73
CA LEU A 29 7.47 -21.67 -1.47
C LEU A 29 6.43 -22.20 -0.47
N TYR A 30 5.24 -22.58 -0.93
CA TYR A 30 4.19 -23.16 -0.09
C TYR A 30 4.61 -24.53 0.51
N GLU A 31 5.30 -25.35 -0.29
CA GLU A 31 5.86 -26.61 0.19
C GLU A 31 6.93 -26.37 1.27
N ILE A 32 7.79 -25.35 1.12
CA ILE A 32 8.75 -24.96 2.16
C ILE A 32 8.02 -24.43 3.40
N LEU A 33 6.99 -23.61 3.23
CA LEU A 33 6.19 -23.03 4.32
C LEU A 33 5.60 -24.10 5.24
N THR A 34 5.14 -25.20 4.66
CA THR A 34 4.40 -26.27 5.35
C THR A 34 5.24 -27.54 5.60
N GLU A 35 6.45 -27.64 5.03
CA GLU A 35 7.32 -28.82 5.02
C GLU A 35 6.72 -30.08 4.37
N HIS A 36 5.69 -29.92 3.53
CA HIS A 36 5.10 -30.99 2.73
C HIS A 36 5.63 -30.95 1.28
N ILE A 37 6.79 -31.56 1.06
CA ILE A 37 7.50 -31.52 -0.23
C ILE A 37 6.92 -32.53 -1.24
N SER A 38 6.67 -32.05 -2.47
CA SER A 38 6.28 -32.90 -3.60
C SER A 38 7.50 -33.40 -4.37
N ASN A 39 7.37 -34.53 -5.07
CA ASN A 39 8.43 -35.06 -5.94
C ASN A 39 8.47 -34.42 -7.34
N GLN A 40 7.51 -33.56 -7.67
CA GLN A 40 7.36 -32.93 -8.99
C GLN A 40 7.02 -31.45 -8.86
N ILE A 41 7.41 -30.67 -9.87
CA ILE A 41 7.07 -29.25 -9.95
C ILE A 41 5.59 -29.11 -10.27
N LEU A 42 4.86 -28.42 -9.40
CA LEU A 42 3.43 -28.15 -9.58
C LEU A 42 3.23 -26.82 -10.30
N TYR A 43 2.58 -26.84 -11.46
CA TYR A 43 2.27 -25.64 -12.26
C TYR A 43 0.84 -25.13 -12.09
N GLY A 44 0.00 -25.84 -11.32
CA GLY A 44 -1.38 -25.46 -11.00
C GLY A 44 -1.60 -25.37 -9.49
N LYS A 45 -2.84 -25.12 -9.07
CA LYS A 45 -3.21 -25.08 -7.65
C LYS A 45 -2.90 -26.43 -6.97
N HIS A 46 -2.21 -26.40 -5.83
CA HIS A 46 -1.97 -27.58 -5.00
C HIS A 46 -3.24 -28.05 -4.28
N ALA A 47 -3.23 -29.26 -3.73
CA ALA A 47 -4.34 -29.76 -2.91
C ALA A 47 -4.57 -28.87 -1.68
N GLU A 48 -5.81 -28.82 -1.19
CA GLU A 48 -6.13 -28.06 0.02
C GLU A 48 -5.40 -28.67 1.24
N PRO A 49 -4.85 -27.83 2.14
CA PRO A 49 -4.16 -28.32 3.32
C PRO A 49 -5.11 -29.07 4.24
N GLU A 50 -4.60 -30.15 4.85
CA GLU A 50 -5.32 -30.82 5.92
C GLU A 50 -5.34 -29.95 7.19
N SER A 51 -6.38 -30.10 8.00
CA SER A 51 -6.56 -29.26 9.21
C SER A 51 -5.40 -29.30 10.22
N HIS A 52 -4.55 -30.32 10.15
CA HIS A 52 -3.40 -30.49 11.03
C HIS A 52 -2.13 -29.78 10.52
N TYR A 53 -2.13 -29.25 9.29
CA TYR A 53 -0.98 -28.57 8.70
C TYR A 53 -0.60 -27.33 9.51
N ARG A 54 0.70 -27.10 9.63
CA ARG A 54 1.28 -26.00 10.41
C ARG A 54 2.14 -25.09 9.54
N LEU A 55 2.34 -23.87 10.04
CA LEU A 55 3.32 -22.93 9.49
C LEU A 55 4.70 -23.28 10.05
N GLU A 56 5.37 -24.27 9.46
CA GLU A 56 6.68 -24.75 9.91
C GLU A 56 7.79 -23.72 9.59
N ASN A 57 7.72 -23.07 8.42
CA ASN A 57 8.64 -22.01 8.02
C ASN A 57 7.92 -20.65 7.83
N PRO A 58 7.42 -20.02 8.91
CA PRO A 58 6.50 -18.88 8.83
C PRO A 58 7.10 -17.67 8.11
N MET A 59 8.42 -17.48 8.14
CA MET A 59 9.09 -16.39 7.43
C MET A 59 8.92 -16.46 5.90
N ILE A 60 8.56 -17.62 5.34
CA ILE A 60 8.22 -17.73 3.91
C ILE A 60 6.98 -16.89 3.56
N LEU A 61 6.04 -16.67 4.48
CA LEU A 61 4.92 -15.76 4.26
C LEU A 61 5.40 -14.34 3.92
N LYS A 62 6.45 -13.87 4.61
CA LYS A 62 7.09 -12.58 4.32
C LYS A 62 7.73 -12.56 2.94
N VAL A 63 8.37 -13.66 2.54
CA VAL A 63 8.98 -13.81 1.21
C VAL A 63 7.90 -13.70 0.14
N VAL A 64 6.84 -14.49 0.24
CA VAL A 64 5.71 -14.49 -0.71
C VAL A 64 5.06 -13.10 -0.78
N ALA A 65 4.75 -12.48 0.35
CA ALA A 65 4.18 -11.13 0.39
C ALA A 65 5.09 -10.08 -0.28
N THR A 66 6.41 -10.20 -0.08
CA THR A 66 7.39 -9.31 -0.71
C THR A 66 7.41 -9.49 -2.22
N LEU A 67 7.44 -10.75 -2.68
CA LEU A 67 7.40 -11.09 -4.10
C LEU A 67 6.11 -10.58 -4.76
N ILE A 68 4.95 -10.81 -4.13
CA ILE A 68 3.65 -10.32 -4.63
C ILE A 68 3.66 -8.81 -4.79
N ARG A 69 4.22 -8.08 -3.81
CA ARG A 69 4.25 -6.61 -3.82
C ARG A 69 5.21 -6.05 -4.88
N GLN A 70 6.32 -6.71 -5.15
CA GLN A 70 7.36 -6.24 -6.08
C GLN A 70 7.18 -6.77 -7.51
N SER A 71 6.27 -7.73 -7.70
CA SER A 71 5.93 -8.28 -9.01
C SER A 71 5.19 -7.25 -9.88
N LYS A 72 5.47 -7.28 -11.19
CA LYS A 72 4.67 -6.61 -12.20
C LYS A 72 3.27 -7.22 -12.24
N GLY A 73 2.24 -6.38 -12.32
CA GLY A 73 0.86 -6.84 -12.44
C GLY A 73 0.61 -7.64 -13.71
N CYS A 74 0.10 -8.86 -13.56
CA CYS A 74 -0.35 -9.75 -14.64
C CYS A 74 -1.47 -10.66 -14.13
N GLU A 75 -2.12 -11.40 -15.04
CA GLU A 75 -3.20 -12.32 -14.70
C GLU A 75 -2.73 -13.47 -13.80
N GLU A 76 -1.58 -14.08 -14.10
CA GLU A 76 -1.01 -15.15 -13.27
C GLU A 76 -0.75 -14.67 -11.84
N LEU A 77 -0.24 -13.45 -11.66
CA LEU A 77 -0.03 -12.88 -10.33
C LEU A 77 -1.35 -12.68 -9.57
N LEU A 78 -2.45 -12.32 -10.25
CA LEU A 78 -3.76 -12.22 -9.61
C LEU A 78 -4.25 -13.59 -9.13
N GLU A 79 -4.03 -14.65 -9.90
CA GLU A 79 -4.33 -16.03 -9.47
C GLU A 79 -3.49 -16.43 -8.26
N VAL A 80 -2.19 -16.14 -8.28
CA VAL A 80 -1.29 -16.43 -7.15
C VAL A 80 -1.69 -15.65 -5.89
N LYS A 81 -2.09 -14.38 -6.01
CA LYS A 81 -2.60 -13.58 -4.88
C LYS A 81 -3.84 -14.24 -4.25
N LYS A 82 -4.80 -14.64 -5.08
CA LYS A 82 -6.03 -15.32 -4.62
C LYS A 82 -5.67 -16.63 -3.92
N LEU A 83 -4.78 -17.43 -4.51
CA LEU A 83 -4.36 -18.69 -3.93
C LEU A 83 -3.66 -18.47 -2.57
N PHE A 84 -2.69 -17.55 -2.50
CA PHE A 84 -2.00 -17.20 -1.26
C PHE A 84 -2.96 -16.81 -0.12
N LEU A 85 -3.96 -15.97 -0.40
CA LEU A 85 -4.95 -15.58 0.60
C LEU A 85 -5.88 -16.74 0.98
N SER A 86 -6.23 -17.59 0.02
CA SER A 86 -7.01 -18.82 0.27
C SER A 86 -6.26 -19.74 1.22
N ASP A 87 -4.99 -20.01 0.93
CA ASP A 87 -4.16 -20.93 1.71
C ASP A 87 -3.89 -20.38 3.11
N MET A 88 -3.60 -19.10 3.23
CA MET A 88 -3.51 -18.42 4.51
C MET A 88 -4.79 -18.57 5.33
N THR A 89 -5.95 -18.46 4.68
CA THR A 89 -7.25 -18.62 5.33
C THR A 89 -7.43 -20.06 5.81
N LEU A 90 -7.15 -21.05 4.96
CA LEU A 90 -7.30 -22.46 5.29
C LEU A 90 -6.34 -22.90 6.39
N LEU A 91 -5.06 -22.53 6.30
CA LEU A 91 -4.04 -22.83 7.31
C LEU A 91 -4.37 -22.20 8.66
N CYS A 92 -4.96 -20.99 8.69
CA CYS A 92 -5.40 -20.36 9.94
C CYS A 92 -6.77 -20.87 10.40
N ASN A 93 -7.57 -21.48 9.53
CA ASN A 93 -8.91 -21.94 9.85
C ASN A 93 -8.84 -23.09 10.85
N ASN A 94 -9.62 -23.01 11.92
CA ASN A 94 -9.60 -23.94 13.06
C ASN A 94 -8.22 -24.28 13.69
N ASN A 95 -7.13 -23.62 13.29
CA ASN A 95 -5.79 -23.83 13.84
C ASN A 95 -5.34 -22.59 14.62
N LYS A 96 -5.48 -22.66 15.95
CA LYS A 96 -5.13 -21.54 16.85
C LYS A 96 -3.64 -21.24 16.87
N GLU A 97 -2.79 -22.26 16.68
CA GLU A 97 -1.34 -22.08 16.68
C GLU A 97 -0.90 -21.30 15.45
N ASN A 98 -1.41 -21.64 14.26
CA ASN A 98 -1.09 -20.90 13.04
C ASN A 98 -1.52 -19.42 13.15
N ARG A 99 -2.69 -19.13 13.74
CA ARG A 99 -3.11 -17.74 14.01
C ARG A 99 -2.15 -17.01 14.94
N ARG A 100 -1.74 -17.66 16.03
CA ARG A 100 -0.76 -17.13 16.98
C ARG A 100 0.57 -16.85 16.29
N THR A 101 1.08 -17.80 15.50
CA THR A 101 2.31 -17.64 14.72
C THR A 101 2.24 -16.41 13.82
N VAL A 102 1.18 -16.25 13.02
CA VAL A 102 0.99 -15.07 12.16
C VAL A 102 0.96 -13.78 12.98
N LEU A 103 0.21 -13.73 14.08
CA LEU A 103 0.09 -12.55 14.92
C LEU A 103 1.40 -12.15 15.62
N GLN A 104 2.30 -13.10 15.85
CA GLN A 104 3.63 -12.87 16.43
C GLN A 104 4.68 -12.43 15.41
N MET A 105 4.44 -12.66 14.12
CA MET A 105 5.34 -12.17 13.08
C MET A 105 5.37 -10.64 13.09
N SER A 106 6.53 -10.05 12.79
CA SER A 106 6.59 -8.59 12.63
C SER A 106 5.95 -8.18 11.31
N VAL A 107 5.21 -7.06 11.34
CA VAL A 107 4.65 -6.35 10.16
C VAL A 107 3.75 -7.18 9.24
N TRP A 108 3.13 -8.26 9.73
CA TRP A 108 2.19 -9.06 8.94
C TRP A 108 1.00 -8.23 8.43
N GLN A 109 0.57 -7.23 9.22
CA GLN A 109 -0.53 -6.34 8.89
C GLN A 109 -0.22 -5.51 7.64
N GLU A 110 1.02 -5.03 7.50
CA GLU A 110 1.45 -4.26 6.33
C GLU A 110 1.33 -5.07 5.04
N TRP A 111 1.67 -6.37 5.11
CA TRP A 111 1.59 -7.27 3.96
C TRP A 111 0.15 -7.48 3.50
N LEU A 112 -0.76 -7.77 4.44
CA LEU A 112 -2.18 -7.96 4.14
C LEU A 112 -2.84 -6.67 3.67
N ILE A 113 -2.59 -5.54 4.36
CA ILE A 113 -3.09 -4.23 3.97
C ILE A 113 -2.62 -3.89 2.57
N ALA A 114 -1.35 -4.13 2.22
CA ALA A 114 -0.80 -3.81 0.89
C ALA A 114 -1.54 -4.54 -0.25
N MET A 115 -2.04 -5.75 -0.02
CA MET A 115 -2.79 -6.52 -1.03
C MET A 115 -4.25 -6.08 -1.18
N ALA A 116 -4.84 -5.43 -0.18
CA ALA A 116 -6.22 -4.94 -0.25
C ALA A 116 -6.35 -3.71 -1.16
N TYR A 117 -7.38 -3.71 -1.99
CA TYR A 117 -7.81 -2.58 -2.79
C TYR A 117 -8.86 -1.77 -2.01
N ILE A 118 -8.56 -0.50 -1.73
CA ILE A 118 -9.49 0.42 -1.05
C ILE A 118 -10.67 0.76 -1.98
N HIS A 119 -10.37 1.00 -3.25
CA HIS A 119 -11.34 1.31 -4.30
C HIS A 119 -11.20 0.29 -5.44
N PRO A 120 -11.68 -0.95 -5.28
CA PRO A 120 -11.58 -1.98 -6.30
C PRO A 120 -12.33 -1.57 -7.58
N ARG A 121 -11.70 -1.80 -8.73
CA ARG A 121 -12.22 -1.45 -10.06
C ARG A 121 -12.76 -2.65 -10.83
N SER A 122 -12.50 -3.86 -10.33
CA SER A 122 -12.97 -5.12 -10.91
C SER A 122 -13.50 -6.06 -9.84
N SER A 123 -14.29 -7.05 -10.26
CA SER A 123 -14.76 -8.14 -9.38
C SER A 123 -13.61 -8.95 -8.78
N GLU A 124 -12.50 -9.08 -9.51
CA GLU A 124 -11.31 -9.79 -9.03
C GLU A 124 -10.61 -9.03 -7.90
N GLU A 125 -10.44 -7.72 -8.05
CA GLU A 125 -9.88 -6.87 -6.99
C GLU A 125 -10.78 -6.84 -5.76
N GLN A 126 -12.10 -6.76 -5.95
CA GLN A 126 -13.06 -6.85 -4.85
C GLN A 126 -12.92 -8.19 -4.10
N ARG A 127 -12.83 -9.30 -4.84
CA ARG A 127 -12.66 -10.63 -4.24
C ARG A 127 -11.37 -10.73 -3.42
N ILE A 128 -10.26 -10.18 -3.92
CA ILE A 128 -8.99 -10.12 -3.17
C ILE A 128 -9.17 -9.34 -1.87
N SER A 129 -9.79 -8.15 -1.93
CA SER A 129 -10.07 -7.35 -0.72
C SER A 129 -10.95 -8.12 0.27
N ASP A 130 -12.01 -8.80 -0.19
CA ASP A 130 -12.89 -9.59 0.67
C ASP A 130 -12.14 -10.74 1.38
N MET A 131 -11.23 -11.41 0.67
CA MET A 131 -10.37 -12.45 1.26
C MET A 131 -9.43 -11.87 2.32
N VAL A 132 -8.82 -10.70 2.06
CA VAL A 132 -8.00 -9.99 3.05
C VAL A 132 -8.84 -9.61 4.28
N TYR A 133 -10.05 -9.07 4.10
CA TYR A 133 -10.93 -8.69 5.21
C TYR A 133 -11.41 -9.90 6.02
N SER A 134 -11.65 -11.03 5.36
CA SER A 134 -11.97 -12.31 6.01
C SER A 134 -10.82 -12.77 6.91
N LEU A 135 -9.58 -12.74 6.40
CA LEU A 135 -8.37 -13.02 7.18
C LEU A 135 -8.21 -12.08 8.37
N PHE A 136 -8.33 -10.77 8.15
CA PHE A 136 -8.28 -9.80 9.25
C PHE A 136 -9.35 -10.09 10.30
N ARG A 137 -10.58 -10.40 9.91
CA ARG A 137 -11.65 -10.74 10.87
C ARG A 137 -11.29 -11.96 11.71
N MET A 138 -10.74 -13.01 11.10
CA MET A 138 -10.32 -14.23 11.79
C MET A 138 -9.18 -13.93 12.79
N LEU A 139 -8.17 -13.20 12.35
CA LEU A 139 -7.02 -12.83 13.18
C LEU A 139 -7.43 -11.86 14.31
N LEU A 140 -8.33 -10.90 14.04
CA LEU A 140 -8.83 -9.92 15.01
C LEU A 140 -9.55 -10.61 16.14
N HIS A 141 -10.47 -11.50 15.80
CA HIS A 141 -11.18 -12.28 16.80
C HIS A 141 -10.21 -13.04 17.71
N HIS A 142 -9.19 -13.67 17.12
CA HIS A 142 -8.20 -14.42 17.89
C HIS A 142 -7.35 -13.51 18.78
N ALA A 143 -6.81 -12.41 18.24
CA ALA A 143 -5.93 -11.53 18.99
C ALA A 143 -6.64 -10.82 20.15
N ILE A 144 -7.89 -10.37 19.97
CA ILE A 144 -8.64 -9.74 21.07
C ILE A 144 -9.01 -10.75 22.15
N LYS A 145 -9.40 -11.97 21.76
CA LYS A 145 -9.93 -12.97 22.69
C LYS A 145 -8.85 -13.77 23.41
N TYR A 146 -7.71 -14.04 22.75
CA TYR A 146 -6.73 -15.03 23.22
C TYR A 146 -5.29 -14.51 23.33
N GLU A 147 -4.92 -13.41 22.66
CA GLU A 147 -3.54 -12.88 22.73
C GLU A 147 -3.44 -11.73 23.72
N TYR A 148 -2.55 -11.88 24.72
CA TYR A 148 -2.30 -10.83 25.70
C TYR A 148 -1.73 -9.58 25.01
N GLY A 149 -2.41 -8.45 25.18
CA GLY A 149 -2.03 -7.20 24.53
C GLY A 149 -2.30 -7.15 23.02
N GLY A 150 -2.99 -8.14 22.44
CA GLY A 150 -3.33 -8.16 21.01
C GLY A 150 -4.08 -6.92 20.55
N TRP A 151 -4.90 -6.32 21.42
CA TRP A 151 -5.60 -5.06 21.14
C TRP A 151 -4.66 -3.91 20.75
N ARG A 152 -3.43 -3.87 21.26
CA ARG A 152 -2.46 -2.80 20.93
C ARG A 152 -1.98 -2.92 19.49
N VAL A 153 -1.67 -4.15 19.06
CA VAL A 153 -1.32 -4.45 17.66
C VAL A 153 -2.48 -4.07 16.75
N TRP A 154 -3.73 -4.31 17.17
CA TRP A 154 -4.89 -3.92 16.37
C TRP A 154 -5.15 -2.41 16.31
N VAL A 155 -4.85 -1.68 17.38
CA VAL A 155 -4.87 -0.20 17.34
C VAL A 155 -3.87 0.32 16.31
N ASP A 156 -2.66 -0.24 16.28
CA ASP A 156 -1.66 0.08 15.26
C ASP A 156 -2.13 -0.30 13.84
N THR A 157 -2.68 -1.51 13.66
CA THR A 157 -3.27 -1.95 12.39
C THR A 157 -4.35 -0.98 11.89
N LEU A 158 -5.24 -0.51 12.76
CA LEU A 158 -6.27 0.47 12.39
C LEU A 158 -5.67 1.82 12.00
N ALA A 159 -4.60 2.26 12.66
CA ALA A 159 -3.90 3.48 12.29
C ALA A 159 -3.25 3.37 10.89
N ILE A 160 -2.64 2.23 10.56
CA ILE A 160 -2.08 1.95 9.23
C ILE A 160 -3.18 1.92 8.17
N VAL A 161 -4.29 1.22 8.43
CA VAL A 161 -5.46 1.18 7.52
C VAL A 161 -5.99 2.59 7.29
N HIS A 162 -6.18 3.37 8.35
CA HIS A 162 -6.66 4.75 8.26
C HIS A 162 -5.72 5.60 7.40
N SER A 163 -4.41 5.53 7.65
CA SER A 163 -3.41 6.23 6.83
C SER A 163 -3.48 5.83 5.36
N LYS A 164 -3.69 4.55 5.05
CA LYS A 164 -3.83 4.07 3.68
C LYS A 164 -5.11 4.60 3.03
N VAL A 165 -6.24 4.54 3.73
CA VAL A 165 -7.53 5.04 3.23
C VAL A 165 -7.44 6.54 2.91
N SER A 166 -6.94 7.35 3.85
CA SER A 166 -6.76 8.79 3.64
C SER A 166 -5.85 9.11 2.45
N LEU A 167 -4.77 8.34 2.26
CA LEU A 167 -3.88 8.52 1.11
C LEU A 167 -4.59 8.21 -0.22
N GLU A 168 -5.38 7.12 -0.27
CA GLU A 168 -6.10 6.74 -1.48
C GLU A 168 -7.24 7.72 -1.81
N GLU A 169 -7.96 8.20 -0.80
CA GLU A 169 -8.97 9.27 -0.96
C GLU A 169 -8.33 10.57 -1.49
N TYR A 170 -7.19 10.97 -0.93
CA TYR A 170 -6.44 12.13 -1.41
C TYR A 170 -6.03 12.00 -2.88
N LYS A 171 -5.52 10.83 -3.30
CA LYS A 171 -5.17 10.58 -4.71
C LYS A 171 -6.38 10.68 -5.63
N LEU A 172 -7.53 10.13 -5.21
CA LEU A 172 -8.75 10.16 -6.00
C LEU A 172 -9.26 11.60 -6.17
N HIS A 173 -9.32 12.37 -5.07
CA HIS A 173 -9.72 13.77 -5.10
C HIS A 173 -8.76 14.62 -5.95
N PHE A 174 -7.46 14.37 -5.85
CA PHE A 174 -6.45 15.06 -6.66
C PHE A 174 -6.62 14.75 -8.15
N ALA A 175 -6.89 13.49 -8.53
CA ALA A 175 -7.16 13.12 -9.91
C ALA A 175 -8.39 13.86 -10.48
N GLN A 176 -9.48 13.95 -9.70
CA GLN A 176 -10.69 14.70 -10.07
C GLN A 176 -10.41 16.19 -10.25
N MET A 177 -9.64 16.80 -9.34
CA MET A 177 -9.26 18.21 -9.42
C MET A 177 -8.44 18.51 -10.68
N TYR A 178 -7.49 17.63 -11.02
CA TYR A 178 -6.66 17.78 -12.22
C TYR A 178 -7.49 17.67 -13.50
N GLU A 179 -8.43 16.73 -13.55
CA GLU A 179 -9.34 16.57 -14.69
C GLU A 179 -10.20 17.82 -14.91
N HIS A 180 -10.75 18.40 -13.83
CA HIS A 180 -11.51 19.65 -13.91
C HIS A 180 -10.64 20.85 -14.34
N TYR A 181 -9.39 20.91 -13.90
CA TYR A 181 -8.46 21.95 -14.34
C TYR A 181 -8.15 21.84 -15.83
N ASP A 182 -7.89 20.62 -16.33
CA ASP A 182 -7.60 20.38 -17.74
C ASP A 182 -8.83 20.67 -18.64
N GLN A 183 -10.03 20.27 -18.22
CA GLN A 183 -11.29 20.62 -18.90
C GLN A 183 -11.46 22.14 -19.01
N ARG A 184 -11.25 22.89 -17.93
CA ARG A 184 -11.30 24.36 -17.95
C ARG A 184 -10.25 24.99 -18.85
N ARG A 185 -9.05 24.39 -18.96
CA ARG A 185 -8.02 24.84 -19.93
C ARG A 185 -8.44 24.59 -21.38
N VAL A 186 -9.08 23.47 -21.67
CA VAL A 186 -9.59 23.13 -23.01
C VAL A 186 -10.78 24.02 -23.40
N ASP A 187 -11.64 24.37 -22.44
CA ASP A 187 -12.81 25.23 -22.64
C ASP A 187 -12.42 26.71 -22.83
N HIS A 188 -11.34 27.16 -22.19
CA HIS A 188 -10.78 28.50 -22.40
C HIS A 188 -10.07 28.70 -23.76
N ILE A 189 -9.95 27.66 -24.60
CA ILE A 189 -9.60 27.80 -26.03
C ILE A 189 -10.90 27.93 -26.82
N THR A 190 -11.53 29.10 -26.72
CA THR A 190 -12.86 29.39 -27.29
C THR A 190 -12.81 29.95 -28.72
N ASP A 191 -11.61 30.15 -29.30
CA ASP A 191 -11.45 30.63 -30.68
C ASP A 191 -11.21 29.44 -31.66
N PRO A 192 -12.15 29.17 -32.60
CA PRO A 192 -12.01 28.11 -33.60
C PRO A 192 -10.75 28.23 -34.48
N ALA A 193 -10.20 29.44 -34.63
CA ALA A 193 -9.01 29.69 -35.44
C ALA A 193 -7.71 29.26 -34.74
N VAL A 194 -7.60 29.49 -33.43
CA VAL A 194 -6.44 29.08 -32.61
C VAL A 194 -6.40 27.57 -32.41
N ARG A 195 -7.57 26.93 -32.32
CA ARG A 195 -7.73 25.47 -32.18
C ARG A 195 -7.22 24.68 -33.40
N ARG A 196 -7.28 25.26 -34.60
CA ARG A 196 -6.72 24.66 -35.84
C ARG A 196 -5.22 24.83 -35.98
N GLN A 197 -4.64 25.86 -35.36
CA GLN A 197 -3.21 26.18 -35.48
C GLN A 197 -2.32 25.41 -34.50
N ARG A 198 -2.90 24.86 -33.41
CA ARG A 198 -2.21 24.00 -32.46
C ARG A 198 -3.00 22.71 -32.23
N PRO A 199 -2.93 21.73 -33.16
CA PRO A 199 -3.54 20.43 -32.92
C PRO A 199 -2.86 19.79 -31.70
N ILE A 200 -3.66 19.53 -30.66
CA ILE A 200 -3.21 18.89 -29.43
C ILE A 200 -2.75 17.49 -29.80
N SER A 201 -1.44 17.26 -29.73
CA SER A 201 -0.84 15.94 -29.93
C SER A 201 -1.11 15.11 -28.69
N THR A 202 -2.19 14.33 -28.69
CA THR A 202 -2.34 13.23 -27.74
C THR A 202 -1.26 12.20 -28.08
N ILE A 203 -0.31 11.98 -27.19
CA ILE A 203 0.76 11.00 -27.42
C ILE A 203 0.16 9.58 -27.46
N SER A 204 -0.02 9.08 -28.68
CA SER A 204 -0.12 7.67 -29.08
C SER A 204 0.19 7.63 -30.59
N GLY A 205 1.28 6.96 -30.98
CA GLY A 205 1.91 7.08 -32.31
C GLY A 205 1.25 6.29 -33.47
N LEU A 206 1.92 6.39 -34.64
CA LEU A 206 1.65 5.87 -36.03
C LEU A 206 0.63 6.71 -36.86
N ASP A 207 0.81 7.12 -38.13
CA ASP A 207 1.70 6.67 -39.23
C ASP A 207 1.75 7.67 -40.44
N ARG A 208 2.86 7.59 -41.21
CA ARG A 208 3.07 7.85 -42.67
C ARG A 208 2.89 9.23 -43.37
N CYS A 209 4.04 9.71 -43.87
CA CYS A 209 4.40 10.16 -45.24
C CYS A 209 3.53 11.16 -46.04
N GLY A 210 4.16 12.31 -46.36
CA GLY A 210 4.21 12.83 -47.74
C GLY A 210 3.42 14.12 -48.07
N SER A 211 4.10 15.27 -48.10
CA SER A 211 4.35 16.06 -49.33
C SER A 211 4.72 17.52 -49.02
N VAL A 212 5.68 17.97 -49.81
CA VAL A 212 6.30 19.30 -49.83
C VAL A 212 5.36 20.29 -50.50
N HIS A 213 5.18 21.49 -49.93
CA HIS A 213 5.14 22.74 -50.71
C HIS A 213 5.31 23.98 -49.82
N GLU A 214 6.33 24.78 -50.16
CA GLU A 214 6.56 26.15 -49.69
C GLU A 214 5.44 27.09 -50.14
N THR A 215 5.04 28.04 -49.29
CA THR A 215 4.92 29.45 -49.67
C THR A 215 5.08 30.34 -48.42
N ARG A 216 5.90 31.38 -48.59
CA ARG A 216 6.42 32.36 -47.65
C ARG A 216 5.47 33.56 -47.56
N ALA A 217 5.11 34.03 -46.35
CA ALA A 217 4.85 35.47 -46.10
C ALA A 217 4.78 35.77 -44.59
N THR A 218 5.66 36.70 -44.21
CA THR A 218 5.84 37.45 -42.96
C THR A 218 4.55 38.09 -42.41
N THR A 219 4.37 38.12 -41.08
CA THR A 219 3.84 39.28 -40.32
C THR A 219 4.04 39.07 -38.79
N VAL A 220 4.85 39.97 -38.22
CA VAL A 220 4.81 40.58 -36.88
C VAL A 220 4.77 39.68 -35.64
N GLU A 221 5.92 39.69 -34.98
CA GLU A 221 6.20 39.30 -33.60
C GLU A 221 5.32 40.10 -32.61
N GLN A 222 4.40 39.41 -31.93
CA GLN A 222 3.83 39.88 -30.66
C GLN A 222 4.02 38.79 -29.62
N ARG A 223 4.83 39.14 -28.61
CA ARG A 223 5.19 38.34 -27.45
C ARG A 223 3.94 38.22 -26.54
N PRO A 224 3.38 37.03 -26.26
CA PRO A 224 2.39 36.90 -25.21
C PRO A 224 3.10 37.01 -23.87
N THR A 225 2.54 37.83 -22.99
CA THR A 225 2.89 37.96 -21.58
C THR A 225 2.91 36.57 -20.93
N GLU A 226 4.02 36.22 -20.28
CA GLU A 226 4.11 35.05 -19.42
C GLU A 226 3.11 35.21 -18.26
N GLU A 227 1.96 34.52 -18.33
CA GLU A 227 1.19 34.22 -17.12
C GLU A 227 1.94 33.11 -16.37
N GLN A 228 2.43 33.46 -15.18
CA GLN A 228 3.06 32.53 -14.26
C GLN A 228 2.09 31.40 -13.90
N PRO A 229 2.54 30.13 -13.91
CA PRO A 229 1.75 29.04 -13.35
C PRO A 229 1.54 29.28 -11.85
N PRO A 230 0.45 28.77 -11.25
CA PRO A 230 0.23 28.91 -9.81
C PRO A 230 1.37 28.22 -9.05
N ASP A 231 1.81 28.83 -7.95
CA ASP A 231 2.87 28.33 -7.08
C ASP A 231 2.60 26.88 -6.66
N ILE A 232 3.41 25.97 -7.18
CA ILE A 232 3.56 24.63 -6.61
C ILE A 232 4.28 24.85 -5.28
N VAL A 233 3.57 24.70 -4.17
CA VAL A 233 4.20 24.55 -2.86
C VAL A 233 5.05 23.28 -2.91
N GLN A 234 6.35 23.44 -3.20
CA GLN A 234 7.32 22.41 -2.94
C GLN A 234 7.40 22.23 -1.43
N VAL A 235 6.83 21.14 -0.92
CA VAL A 235 7.19 20.64 0.41
C VAL A 235 8.64 20.17 0.29
N ARG A 236 9.56 21.09 0.60
CA ARG A 236 10.97 20.80 0.74
C ARG A 236 11.15 20.09 2.07
N ASP A 237 11.57 18.83 2.03
CA ASP A 237 12.07 18.12 3.20
C ASP A 237 13.17 18.96 3.86
N GLN A 238 12.87 19.52 5.03
CA GLN A 238 13.87 20.10 5.93
C GLN A 238 14.19 19.09 7.04
N GLU A 239 14.75 17.96 6.67
CA GLU A 239 15.63 17.19 7.56
C GLU A 239 17.07 17.64 7.30
N ASP A 240 17.49 18.71 7.99
CA ASP A 240 18.87 18.93 8.47
C ASP A 240 19.13 20.43 8.70
N GLN A 241 18.76 20.92 9.90
CA GLN A 241 19.49 21.93 10.69
C GLN A 241 18.64 22.45 11.86
N ARG A 242 18.45 21.61 12.89
CA ARG A 242 18.22 22.08 14.27
C ARG A 242 18.90 21.15 15.28
N ARG A 243 20.23 21.07 15.19
CA ARG A 243 21.05 20.87 16.40
C ARG A 243 21.51 22.26 16.85
N SER A 244 21.28 22.53 18.14
CA SER A 244 21.61 23.76 18.86
C SER A 244 20.52 24.85 18.85
N SER A 245 19.48 24.66 19.65
CA SER A 245 18.96 25.71 20.53
C SER A 245 18.09 25.07 21.61
N THR A 246 18.57 25.14 22.84
CA THR A 246 17.85 24.71 24.05
C THR A 246 16.62 25.60 24.21
N VAL A 247 15.43 25.02 24.15
CA VAL A 247 14.18 25.72 24.50
C VAL A 247 13.62 25.10 25.77
N THR A 248 13.64 25.89 26.84
CA THR A 248 13.02 25.60 28.14
C THR A 248 11.50 25.58 27.99
N PHE A 249 10.87 24.47 28.38
CA PHE A 249 9.41 24.35 28.43
C PHE A 249 8.85 25.06 29.68
N PRO A 250 7.74 25.82 29.60
CA PRO A 250 7.04 26.26 30.79
C PRO A 250 6.42 25.06 31.49
N SER A 251 6.73 24.89 32.78
CA SER A 251 6.13 23.85 33.62
C SER A 251 4.62 24.06 33.74
N ILE A 252 3.85 23.06 33.32
CA ILE A 252 2.45 22.92 33.69
C ILE A 252 2.45 22.49 35.16
N VAL A 253 2.06 23.42 36.03
CA VAL A 253 1.85 23.14 37.46
C VAL A 253 0.60 22.26 37.59
N PRO A 254 0.64 21.13 38.31
CA PRO A 254 -0.59 20.40 38.62
C PRO A 254 -1.40 21.22 39.61
N SER A 255 -2.66 21.48 39.26
CA SER A 255 -3.63 22.10 40.17
C SER A 255 -3.82 21.22 41.41
N THR A 256 -3.38 21.72 42.56
CA THR A 256 -3.59 21.14 43.88
C THR A 256 -5.09 20.95 44.13
N PRO A 257 -5.55 19.83 44.71
CA PRO A 257 -6.92 19.72 45.17
C PRO A 257 -7.12 20.66 46.37
N SER A 258 -8.24 21.39 46.35
CA SER A 258 -8.66 22.30 47.40
C SER A 258 -8.57 21.67 48.79
N GLN A 259 -7.95 22.40 49.72
CA GLN A 259 -7.91 22.09 51.15
C GLN A 259 -9.33 21.93 51.70
N LEU A 260 -9.57 20.85 52.46
CA LEU A 260 -10.65 20.82 53.44
C LEU A 260 -10.38 21.88 54.52
N PRO A 261 -11.42 22.55 55.06
CA PRO A 261 -11.24 23.40 56.24
C PRO A 261 -10.93 22.56 57.48
N ASP A 262 -10.01 23.04 58.31
CA ASP A 262 -9.66 22.47 59.62
C ASP A 262 -10.88 22.41 60.57
N PRO A 263 -10.91 21.45 61.50
CA PRO A 263 -12.00 21.34 62.47
C PRO A 263 -11.92 22.46 63.51
N VAL A 264 -13.08 23.00 63.88
CA VAL A 264 -13.28 23.95 64.98
C VAL A 264 -12.79 23.31 66.29
N PRO A 265 -12.02 24.02 67.14
CA PRO A 265 -11.66 23.49 68.45
C PRO A 265 -12.92 23.45 69.32
N SER A 266 -13.13 22.32 69.99
CA SER A 266 -14.14 22.19 71.04
C SER A 266 -13.65 22.96 72.27
N GLU A 267 -14.30 24.07 72.58
CA GLU A 267 -14.27 24.64 73.93
C GLU A 267 -15.56 24.26 74.66
N GLU A 268 -15.37 23.98 75.95
CA GLU A 268 -16.32 23.49 76.96
C GLU A 268 -17.62 24.31 77.10
#